data_AF-A0A553JV00-F1
#
_entry.id   AF-A0A553JV00-F1
#
_cell.length_a   1.000
_cell.length_b   1.000
_cell.length_c   1.000
_cell.angle_alpha   90.00
_cell.angle_beta   90.00
_cell.angle_gamma   90.00
#
_symmetry.space_group_name_H-M   'P 1'
#
loop_
_entity.id
_entity.type
_entity.pdbx_description
1 polymer ?
#
loop_
_entity_poly.entity_id
_entity_poly.type
_entity_poly.pdbx_seq_one_letter_code
_entity_poly.pdbx_strand_id
1 'polypeptide(L)'
;MSEVTEPALAGSTKEKKLSWFDDTLLLGIMAVLAGCGLIYEYLLSHYAGRILGALEAAIYTMIGLMIVSMGVGAFAARKIRCAYTGFAILELSVALCGSLAILITAAIIGFGQQLPLIIASTLGLPPDLLPEGGFIGLMQHLSEYLPYVWGVILGLMIGMEIPLIARVRQSLCDEHLMHNAGTIYGADYVGAGIGAAIWVSFMLAIDIQLAAALTASFNLLAGFIFIWRFWDRIRFVKILLVGHFIASAILLLLAWHGPSWEQNFNNLLYKDNVIYAKSTRFQQLTFTERLRGNGIAPVYSLYINGRLQFSSEDEHIYHAFLVHPTMEASARHDNILIIGGGDGLGLKQVFKWNPKAVTLIDLDKDLLELFTSHDADMPTRLSQTLLKLNGDALNEPRVNVVVDDAFNGVDDLLRDGKKFDTIIVDLPDPSHPDLNKLYSDLFYKKLKELLSADGALTVQSTSPYHAPNAFISVGKTLALAGFDVNQYHHNVPSFGEWGWSIATVSGKDAKTRLSDIEQLSIEDDWLTPGLIKGSFEFPGNFYQEIDNIKANRIGSMQLYQYHQKAWSENQGVTLF
;
A
#
# COMPACT_ATOMS: atom_id res chain seq x y z
N MET A 1 -44.99 -11.96 81.71
CA MET A 1 -46.34 -11.98 81.09
C MET A 1 -46.61 -10.56 80.63
N SER A 2 -46.74 -10.22 79.35
CA SER A 2 -47.06 -11.00 78.15
C SER A 2 -46.55 -10.21 76.93
N GLU A 3 -45.94 -10.92 75.98
CA GLU A 3 -45.75 -10.47 74.60
C GLU A 3 -47.12 -10.18 73.96
N VAL A 4 -47.20 -9.10 73.19
CA VAL A 4 -48.10 -8.99 72.03
C VAL A 4 -47.35 -8.27 70.93
N THR A 5 -47.02 -9.04 69.89
CA THR A 5 -46.46 -8.69 68.58
C THR A 5 -47.53 -8.22 67.60
N GLU A 6 -47.23 -7.24 66.74
CA GLU A 6 -47.60 -7.15 65.30
C GLU A 6 -47.24 -5.77 64.69
N PRO A 7 -47.05 -5.61 63.36
CA PRO A 7 -46.18 -6.40 62.48
C PRO A 7 -45.17 -5.51 61.73
N ALA A 8 -44.02 -6.09 61.38
CA ALA A 8 -43.05 -5.48 60.49
C ALA A 8 -43.58 -5.47 59.04
N LEU A 9 -43.60 -4.28 58.43
CA LEU A 9 -43.78 -4.08 56.99
C LEU A 9 -42.60 -4.70 56.24
N ALA A 10 -42.74 -5.96 55.84
CA ALA A 10 -41.84 -6.63 54.91
C ALA A 10 -42.09 -6.12 53.48
N GLY A 11 -41.59 -4.92 53.17
CA GLY A 11 -41.36 -4.46 51.81
C GLY A 11 -40.04 -5.04 51.31
N SER A 12 -40.08 -6.25 50.74
CA SER A 12 -38.95 -6.86 50.05
C SER A 12 -38.62 -6.07 48.77
N THR A 13 -37.77 -5.04 48.88
CA THR A 13 -37.00 -4.56 47.74
C THR A 13 -35.94 -5.63 47.45
N LYS A 14 -36.20 -6.50 46.48
CA LYS A 14 -35.20 -7.43 45.94
C LYS A 14 -33.97 -6.62 45.50
N GLU A 15 -32.90 -6.70 46.27
CA GLU A 15 -31.55 -6.31 45.88
C GLU A 15 -31.21 -7.03 44.56
N LYS A 16 -31.13 -6.29 43.45
CA LYS A 16 -30.65 -6.84 42.18
C LYS A 16 -29.12 -6.80 42.21
N LYS A 17 -28.50 -7.86 42.74
CA LYS A 17 -27.07 -8.12 42.52
C LYS A 17 -26.79 -8.22 41.01
N LEU A 18 -25.71 -7.58 40.55
CA LEU A 18 -25.16 -7.79 39.22
C LEU A 18 -25.01 -9.29 38.98
N SER A 19 -25.68 -9.84 37.96
CA SER A 19 -25.41 -11.21 37.57
C SER A 19 -24.00 -11.24 37.00
N TRP A 20 -23.15 -12.15 37.46
CA TRP A 20 -21.81 -12.38 36.89
C TRP A 20 -21.86 -12.52 35.35
N PHE A 21 -22.98 -13.03 34.84
CA PHE A 21 -23.28 -13.07 33.42
C PHE A 21 -23.34 -11.69 32.75
N ASP A 22 -23.97 -10.70 33.37
CA ASP A 22 -24.12 -9.34 32.80
C ASP A 22 -22.79 -8.61 32.75
N ASP A 23 -21.95 -8.79 33.77
CA ASP A 23 -20.61 -8.19 33.82
C ASP A 23 -19.72 -8.80 32.74
N THR A 24 -19.68 -10.13 32.66
CA THR A 24 -18.89 -10.86 31.66
C THR A 24 -19.36 -10.53 30.24
N LEU A 25 -20.68 -10.40 30.03
CA LEU A 25 -21.25 -10.02 28.76
C LEU A 25 -20.84 -8.59 28.34
N LEU A 26 -20.95 -7.62 29.25
CA LEU A 26 -20.59 -6.23 28.96
C LEU A 26 -19.09 -6.08 28.67
N LEU A 27 -18.23 -6.80 29.40
CA LEU A 27 -16.78 -6.82 29.13
C LEU A 27 -16.46 -7.53 27.81
N GLY A 28 -17.16 -8.61 27.49
CA GLY A 28 -17.03 -9.31 26.20
C GLY A 28 -17.45 -8.43 25.02
N ILE A 29 -18.57 -7.72 25.15
CA ILE A 29 -19.02 -6.73 24.17
C ILE A 29 -17.95 -5.64 24.01
N MET A 30 -17.46 -5.05 25.10
CA MET A 30 -16.42 -4.03 25.05
C MET A 30 -15.17 -4.52 24.31
N ALA A 31 -14.70 -5.74 24.59
CA ALA A 31 -13.53 -6.30 23.92
C ALA A 31 -13.76 -6.50 22.40
N VAL A 32 -14.93 -6.98 21.99
CA VAL A 32 -15.27 -7.13 20.56
C VAL A 32 -15.30 -5.76 19.87
N LEU A 33 -15.93 -4.77 20.49
CA LEU A 33 -16.06 -3.43 19.92
C LEU A 33 -14.72 -2.70 19.83
N ALA A 34 -13.87 -2.82 20.85
CA ALA A 34 -12.51 -2.29 20.80
C ALA A 34 -11.68 -2.93 19.67
N GLY A 35 -11.84 -4.24 19.47
CA GLY A 35 -11.22 -4.94 18.34
C GLY A 35 -11.71 -4.42 16.99
N CYS A 36 -13.03 -4.21 16.85
CA CYS A 36 -13.62 -3.65 15.63
C CYS A 36 -13.21 -2.19 15.40
N GLY A 37 -13.14 -1.37 16.45
CA GLY A 37 -12.68 0.01 16.39
C GLY A 37 -11.26 0.11 15.85
N LEU A 38 -10.35 -0.74 16.35
CA LEU A 38 -8.98 -0.78 15.83
C LEU A 38 -8.90 -1.31 14.40
N ILE A 39 -9.73 -2.28 14.03
CA ILE A 39 -9.82 -2.74 12.63
C ILE A 39 -10.30 -1.61 11.73
N TYR A 40 -11.31 -0.83 12.12
CA TYR A 40 -11.76 0.33 11.33
C TYR A 40 -10.68 1.38 11.15
N GLU A 41 -9.91 1.66 12.20
CA GLU A 41 -8.76 2.57 12.16
C GLU A 41 -7.71 2.12 11.13
N TYR A 42 -7.33 0.84 11.18
CA TYR A 42 -6.39 0.27 10.22
C TYR A 42 -6.96 0.19 8.81
N LEU A 43 -8.24 -0.08 8.67
CA LEU A 43 -8.89 -0.19 7.38
C LEU A 43 -8.96 1.17 6.67
N LEU A 44 -9.40 2.22 7.35
CA LEU A 44 -9.45 3.57 6.78
C LEU A 44 -8.06 4.13 6.49
N SER A 45 -7.09 3.91 7.37
CA SER A 45 -5.71 4.37 7.14
C SER A 45 -5.03 3.65 5.99
N HIS A 46 -5.22 2.33 5.89
CA HIS A 46 -4.70 1.54 4.78
C HIS A 46 -5.36 1.94 3.45
N TYR A 47 -6.69 2.15 3.44
CA TYR A 47 -7.39 2.62 2.25
C TYR A 47 -6.93 4.03 1.83
N ALA A 48 -6.84 4.97 2.77
CA ALA A 48 -6.31 6.32 2.51
C ALA A 48 -4.88 6.28 1.97
N GLY A 49 -4.04 5.43 2.55
CA GLY A 49 -2.67 5.22 2.12
C GLY A 49 -2.53 4.67 0.69
N ARG A 50 -3.44 3.78 0.28
CA ARG A 50 -3.52 3.26 -1.08
C ARG A 50 -3.92 4.33 -2.09
N ILE A 51 -4.89 5.18 -1.75
CA ILE A 51 -5.36 6.24 -2.65
C ILE A 51 -4.32 7.36 -2.79
N LEU A 52 -3.74 7.80 -1.67
CA LEU A 52 -2.81 8.94 -1.64
C LEU A 52 -1.39 8.55 -2.07
N GLY A 53 -1.09 7.26 -2.21
CA GLY A 53 0.25 6.77 -2.51
C GLY A 53 1.29 7.05 -1.41
N ALA A 54 0.85 7.37 -0.19
CA ALA A 54 1.66 7.76 0.96
C ALA A 54 1.14 7.08 2.25
N LEU A 55 1.33 5.77 2.33
CA LEU A 55 0.74 4.90 3.35
C LEU A 55 1.04 5.34 4.80
N GLU A 56 2.29 5.63 5.13
CA GLU A 56 2.68 5.99 6.51
C GLU A 56 2.08 7.31 6.98
N ALA A 57 2.16 8.35 6.14
CA ALA A 57 1.59 9.66 6.46
C ALA A 57 0.08 9.54 6.69
N ALA A 58 -0.60 8.71 5.88
CA ALA A 58 -2.01 8.42 6.06
C ALA A 58 -2.30 7.67 7.36
N ILE A 59 -1.50 6.66 7.70
CA ILE A 59 -1.63 5.91 8.97
C ILE A 59 -1.43 6.83 10.17
N TYR A 60 -0.32 7.56 10.25
CA TYR A 60 -0.03 8.40 11.42
C TYR A 60 -1.03 9.55 11.58
N THR A 61 -1.48 10.13 10.46
CA THR A 61 -2.52 11.16 10.48
C THR A 61 -3.85 10.59 10.96
N MET A 62 -4.23 9.41 10.47
CA MET A 62 -5.47 8.74 10.87
C MET A 62 -5.46 8.41 12.37
N ILE A 63 -4.38 7.80 12.87
CA ILE A 63 -4.21 7.47 14.30
C ILE A 63 -4.37 8.75 15.14
N GLY A 64 -3.65 9.82 14.77
CA GLY A 64 -3.72 11.09 15.48
C GLY A 64 -5.13 11.68 15.51
N LEU A 65 -5.81 11.72 14.37
CA LEU A 65 -7.17 12.24 14.25
C LEU A 65 -8.20 11.39 15.02
N MET A 66 -8.09 10.07 14.94
CA MET A 66 -8.99 9.14 15.63
C MET A 66 -8.83 9.23 17.14
N ILE A 67 -7.59 9.25 17.67
CA ILE A 67 -7.35 9.41 19.12
C ILE A 67 -7.96 10.71 19.65
N VAL A 68 -7.74 11.84 18.96
CA VAL A 68 -8.31 13.13 19.35
C VAL A 68 -9.85 13.07 19.30
N SER A 69 -10.40 12.48 18.24
CA SER A 69 -11.85 12.34 18.06
C SER A 69 -12.47 11.42 19.11
N MET A 70 -11.79 10.34 19.52
CA MET A 70 -12.21 9.47 20.61
C MET A 70 -12.30 10.24 21.92
N GLY A 71 -11.31 11.09 22.21
CA GLY A 71 -11.35 12.00 23.37
C GLY A 71 -12.58 12.91 23.36
N VAL A 72 -12.87 13.53 22.20
CA VAL A 72 -14.06 14.38 22.02
C VAL A 72 -15.36 13.57 22.16
N GLY A 73 -15.40 12.37 21.59
CA GLY A 73 -16.49 11.41 21.70
C GLY A 73 -16.82 11.08 23.16
N ALA A 74 -15.80 10.82 23.97
CA ALA A 74 -15.99 10.51 25.39
C ALA A 74 -16.68 11.66 26.16
N PHE A 75 -16.43 12.92 25.79
CA PHE A 75 -17.16 14.08 26.33
C PHE A 75 -18.58 14.18 25.76
N ALA A 76 -18.75 13.94 24.46
CA ALA A 76 -20.05 13.96 23.79
C ALA A 76 -21.02 12.93 24.39
N ALA A 77 -20.52 11.77 24.80
CA ALA A 77 -21.29 10.72 25.46
C ALA A 77 -22.09 11.25 26.67
N ARG A 78 -21.58 12.25 27.40
CA ARG A 78 -22.27 12.83 28.57
C ARG A 78 -23.62 13.46 28.22
N LYS A 79 -23.79 13.95 26.98
CA LYS A 79 -25.06 14.53 26.50
C LYS A 79 -26.14 13.47 26.26
N ILE A 80 -25.75 12.20 26.12
CA ILE A 80 -26.69 11.08 25.95
C ILE A 80 -27.35 10.78 27.30
N ARG A 81 -28.66 11.01 27.37
CA ARG A 81 -29.46 10.85 28.61
C ARG A 81 -29.67 9.39 29.01
N CYS A 82 -29.98 8.52 28.04
CA CYS A 82 -30.22 7.09 28.29
C CYS A 82 -29.06 6.27 27.74
N ALA A 83 -28.20 5.76 28.61
CA ALA A 83 -27.01 5.02 28.20
C ALA A 83 -27.35 3.74 27.41
N TYR A 84 -28.37 2.99 27.84
CA TYR A 84 -28.84 1.79 27.13
C TYR A 84 -29.27 2.07 25.68
N THR A 85 -30.14 3.07 25.49
CA THR A 85 -30.64 3.40 24.15
C THR A 85 -29.56 4.05 23.30
N GLY A 86 -28.74 4.93 23.90
CA GLY A 86 -27.64 5.57 23.21
C GLY A 86 -26.60 4.58 22.73
N PHE A 87 -26.24 3.60 23.56
CA PHE A 87 -25.33 2.53 23.18
C PHE A 87 -25.90 1.69 22.03
N ALA A 88 -27.16 1.26 22.11
CA ALA A 88 -27.78 0.49 21.03
C ALA A 88 -27.87 1.25 19.69
N ILE A 89 -28.09 2.57 19.72
CA ILE A 89 -28.04 3.44 18.52
C ILE A 89 -26.61 3.56 18.01
N LEU A 90 -25.65 3.70 18.92
CA LEU A 90 -24.23 3.86 18.60
C LEU A 90 -23.73 2.64 17.83
N GLU A 91 -23.97 1.43 18.32
CA GLU A 91 -23.52 0.19 17.66
C GLU A 91 -24.05 0.04 16.24
N LEU A 92 -25.35 0.31 16.06
CA LEU A 92 -25.98 0.29 14.74
C LEU A 92 -25.34 1.33 13.81
N SER A 93 -25.04 2.51 14.34
CA SER A 93 -24.46 3.61 13.58
C SER A 93 -23.00 3.33 13.22
N VAL A 94 -22.19 2.80 14.14
CA VAL A 94 -20.78 2.44 13.90
C VAL A 94 -20.70 1.38 12.80
N ALA A 95 -21.53 0.34 12.88
CA ALA A 95 -21.56 -0.72 11.88
C ALA A 95 -21.90 -0.18 10.47
N LEU A 96 -22.88 0.73 10.36
CA LEU A 96 -23.26 1.33 9.08
C LEU A 96 -22.20 2.30 8.57
N CYS A 97 -21.67 3.19 9.42
CA CYS A 97 -20.64 4.14 9.02
C CYS A 97 -19.35 3.42 8.60
N GLY A 98 -18.90 2.43 9.38
CA GLY A 98 -17.66 1.70 9.10
C GLY A 98 -17.71 0.87 7.83
N SER A 99 -18.86 0.28 7.49
CA SER A 99 -19.03 -0.49 6.25
C SER A 99 -19.28 0.37 5.01
N LEU A 100 -19.95 1.53 5.14
CA LEU A 100 -20.26 2.42 4.02
C LEU A 100 -19.12 3.41 3.71
N ALA A 101 -18.26 3.72 4.67
CA ALA A 101 -17.21 4.72 4.52
C ALA A 101 -16.32 4.49 3.31
N ILE A 102 -15.85 3.24 3.11
CA ILE A 102 -14.96 2.91 1.98
C ILE A 102 -15.69 3.05 0.66
N LEU A 103 -16.86 2.42 0.51
CA LEU A 103 -17.61 2.46 -0.73
C LEU A 103 -18.01 3.88 -1.14
N ILE A 104 -18.46 4.71 -0.18
CA ILE A 104 -18.79 6.11 -0.44
C ILE A 104 -17.55 6.88 -0.88
N THR A 105 -16.41 6.62 -0.24
CA THR A 105 -15.15 7.27 -0.58
C THR A 105 -14.67 6.87 -1.98
N ALA A 106 -14.70 5.57 -2.29
CA ALA A 106 -14.40 5.04 -3.63
C ALA A 106 -15.30 5.69 -4.69
N ALA A 107 -16.61 5.76 -4.44
CA ALA A 107 -17.57 6.34 -5.38
C ALA A 107 -17.31 7.84 -5.65
N ILE A 108 -16.99 8.61 -4.61
CA ILE A 108 -16.70 10.05 -4.74
C ILE A 108 -15.38 10.27 -5.49
N ILE A 109 -14.35 9.46 -5.20
CA ILE A 109 -13.07 9.48 -5.92
C ILE A 109 -13.28 9.16 -7.41
N GLY A 110 -13.92 8.04 -7.70
CA GLY A 110 -14.17 7.60 -9.08
C GLY A 110 -15.00 8.61 -9.86
N PHE A 111 -16.02 9.21 -9.23
CA PHE A 111 -16.81 10.29 -9.83
C PHE A 111 -15.96 11.55 -10.09
N GLY A 112 -15.13 11.95 -9.11
CA GLY A 112 -14.24 13.10 -9.23
C GLY A 112 -13.25 13.00 -10.39
N GLN A 113 -12.75 11.79 -10.68
CA GLN A 113 -11.85 11.52 -11.81
C GLN A 113 -12.56 11.44 -13.17
N GLN A 114 -13.77 10.87 -13.21
CA GLN A 114 -14.51 10.75 -14.47
C GLN A 114 -15.16 12.06 -14.92
N LEU A 115 -15.52 12.93 -13.97
CA LEU A 115 -16.23 14.16 -14.28
C LEU A 115 -15.47 15.07 -15.29
N PRO A 116 -14.16 15.36 -15.14
CA PRO A 116 -13.38 16.09 -16.14
C PRO A 116 -13.40 15.44 -17.52
N LEU A 117 -13.27 14.11 -17.59
CA LEU A 117 -13.25 13.35 -18.84
C LEU A 117 -14.61 13.40 -19.57
N ILE A 118 -15.70 13.28 -18.81
CA ILE A 118 -17.06 13.40 -19.32
C ILE A 118 -17.31 14.81 -19.84
N ILE A 119 -16.89 15.84 -19.11
CA ILE A 119 -17.03 17.23 -19.55
C ILE A 119 -16.18 17.48 -20.80
N ALA A 120 -14.93 17.03 -20.83
CA ALA A 120 -14.04 17.19 -21.97
C ALA A 120 -14.61 16.51 -23.22
N SER A 121 -15.06 15.27 -23.12
CA SER A 121 -15.67 14.55 -24.25
C SER A 121 -16.98 15.19 -24.71
N THR A 122 -17.82 15.67 -23.78
CA THR A 122 -19.08 16.35 -24.11
C THR A 122 -18.84 17.69 -24.81
N LEU A 123 -17.80 18.41 -24.43
CA LEU A 123 -17.44 19.71 -25.01
C LEU A 123 -16.48 19.61 -26.20
N GLY A 124 -16.02 18.40 -26.55
CA GLY A 124 -15.04 18.19 -27.63
C GLY A 124 -13.67 18.80 -27.32
N LEU A 125 -13.27 18.85 -26.05
CA LEU A 125 -11.96 19.37 -25.65
C LEU A 125 -10.84 18.40 -26.06
N PRO A 126 -9.66 18.92 -26.42
CA PRO A 126 -8.47 18.11 -26.59
C PRO A 126 -8.11 17.31 -25.32
N PRO A 127 -7.51 16.10 -25.44
CA PRO A 127 -7.16 15.27 -24.29
C PRO A 127 -6.17 15.92 -23.31
N ASP A 128 -5.41 16.90 -23.78
CA ASP A 128 -4.44 17.72 -23.05
C ASP A 128 -5.08 18.93 -22.34
N LEU A 129 -6.39 19.15 -22.51
CA LEU A 129 -7.11 20.28 -21.94
C LEU A 129 -8.32 19.80 -21.11
N LEU A 130 -8.02 19.10 -20.01
CA LEU A 130 -9.04 18.68 -19.07
C LEU A 130 -9.51 19.87 -18.22
N PRO A 131 -10.82 19.99 -17.93
CA PRO A 131 -11.32 21.02 -17.04
C PRO A 131 -10.80 20.79 -15.63
N GLU A 132 -10.08 21.79 -15.09
CA GLU A 132 -9.53 21.75 -13.74
C GLU A 132 -10.06 22.92 -12.88
N GLY A 133 -10.00 22.76 -11.56
CA GLY A 133 -10.42 23.79 -10.60
C GLY A 133 -11.94 23.91 -10.41
N GLY A 134 -12.36 24.98 -9.72
CA GLY A 134 -13.77 25.23 -9.40
C GLY A 134 -14.44 24.06 -8.68
N PHE A 135 -15.58 23.58 -9.20
CA PHE A 135 -16.31 22.44 -8.64
C PHE A 135 -15.52 21.12 -8.75
N ILE A 136 -14.77 20.93 -9.83
CA ILE A 136 -13.94 19.73 -10.06
C ILE A 136 -12.80 19.69 -9.04
N GLY A 137 -12.11 20.81 -8.88
CA GLY A 137 -11.05 20.94 -7.87
C GLY A 137 -11.60 20.71 -6.45
N LEU A 138 -12.80 21.21 -6.14
CA LEU A 138 -13.46 20.94 -4.86
C LEU A 138 -13.73 19.43 -4.65
N MET A 139 -14.21 18.73 -5.68
CA MET A 139 -14.45 17.28 -5.60
C MET A 139 -13.15 16.50 -5.40
N GLN A 140 -12.07 16.86 -6.12
CA GLN A 140 -10.76 16.24 -5.94
C GLN A 140 -10.22 16.46 -4.52
N HIS A 141 -10.28 17.69 -3.99
CA HIS A 141 -9.88 17.98 -2.61
C HIS A 141 -10.73 17.20 -1.60
N LEU A 142 -12.05 17.14 -1.80
CA LEU A 142 -12.92 16.36 -0.93
C LEU A 142 -12.53 14.88 -0.93
N SER A 143 -12.26 14.31 -2.11
CA SER A 143 -11.83 12.92 -2.28
C SER A 143 -10.56 12.58 -1.48
N GLU A 144 -9.57 13.48 -1.44
CA GLU A 144 -8.33 13.28 -0.69
C GLU A 144 -8.55 13.26 0.83
N TYR A 145 -9.44 14.13 1.34
CA TYR A 145 -9.65 14.28 2.78
C TYR A 145 -10.76 13.39 3.36
N LEU A 146 -11.62 12.83 2.51
CA LEU A 146 -12.79 12.07 2.94
C LEU A 146 -12.50 10.85 3.84
N PRO A 147 -11.44 10.03 3.61
CA PRO A 147 -11.08 8.97 4.54
C PRO A 147 -10.86 9.48 5.97
N TYR A 148 -10.20 10.62 6.12
CA TYR A 148 -9.92 11.23 7.43
C TYR A 148 -11.18 11.78 8.09
N VAL A 149 -12.12 12.30 7.29
CA VAL A 149 -13.45 12.71 7.79
C VAL A 149 -14.19 11.50 8.37
N TRP A 150 -14.16 10.36 7.69
CA TRP A 150 -14.71 9.11 8.24
C TRP A 150 -13.99 8.67 9.50
N GLY A 151 -12.66 8.80 9.55
CA GLY A 151 -11.86 8.56 10.76
C GLY A 151 -12.31 9.41 11.94
N VAL A 152 -12.55 10.71 11.73
CA VAL A 152 -13.06 11.61 12.78
C VAL A 152 -14.46 11.18 13.25
N ILE A 153 -15.35 10.84 12.32
CA ILE A 153 -16.72 10.39 12.64
C ILE A 153 -16.69 9.10 13.45
N LEU A 154 -15.97 8.07 12.98
CA LEU A 154 -15.86 6.79 13.67
C LEU A 154 -15.11 6.93 15.00
N GLY A 155 -14.02 7.70 15.04
CA GLY A 155 -13.29 7.98 16.27
C GLY A 155 -14.19 8.64 17.33
N LEU A 156 -15.01 9.61 16.94
CA LEU A 156 -16.00 10.21 17.84
C LEU A 156 -17.01 9.19 18.35
N MET A 157 -17.44 8.26 17.50
CA MET A 157 -18.42 7.22 17.86
C MET A 157 -17.81 6.17 18.79
N ILE A 158 -16.66 5.61 18.45
CA ILE A 158 -15.91 4.65 19.29
C ILE A 158 -15.57 5.29 20.64
N GLY A 159 -15.18 6.57 20.66
CA GLY A 159 -14.93 7.32 21.89
C GLY A 159 -16.12 7.42 22.84
N MET A 160 -17.36 7.29 22.33
CA MET A 160 -18.57 7.29 23.16
C MET A 160 -18.83 5.95 23.85
N GLU A 161 -18.24 4.84 23.40
CA GLU A 161 -18.55 3.48 23.86
C GLU A 161 -18.17 3.27 25.34
N ILE A 162 -16.93 3.60 25.73
CA ILE A 162 -16.44 3.39 27.10
C ILE A 162 -17.32 4.12 28.12
N PRO A 163 -17.63 5.44 28.00
CA PRO A 163 -18.51 6.11 28.96
C PRO A 163 -19.95 5.61 28.95
N LEU A 164 -20.46 5.11 27.82
CA LEU A 164 -21.81 4.54 27.74
C LEU A 164 -21.88 3.19 28.46
N ILE A 165 -20.96 2.27 28.17
CA ILE A 165 -20.86 0.98 28.86
C ILE A 165 -20.61 1.18 30.34
N ALA A 166 -19.72 2.10 30.73
CA ALA A 166 -19.46 2.40 32.13
C ALA A 166 -20.73 2.84 32.88
N ARG A 167 -21.56 3.69 32.25
CA ARG A 167 -22.85 4.11 32.83
C ARG A 167 -23.87 2.97 32.88
N VAL A 168 -23.92 2.12 31.84
CA VAL A 168 -24.78 0.92 31.83
C VAL A 168 -24.39 -0.01 32.98
N ARG A 169 -23.10 -0.32 33.11
CA ARG A 169 -22.55 -1.16 34.16
C ARG A 169 -22.79 -0.56 35.56
N GLN A 170 -22.56 0.74 35.72
CA GLN A 170 -22.83 1.44 36.98
C GLN A 170 -24.32 1.36 37.36
N SER A 171 -25.23 1.45 36.39
CA SER A 171 -26.67 1.32 36.68
C SER A 171 -27.13 -0.10 37.03
N LEU A 172 -26.25 -1.10 36.91
CA LEU A 172 -26.49 -2.48 37.32
C LEU A 172 -25.82 -2.84 38.67
N CYS A 173 -25.03 -1.93 39.25
CA CYS A 173 -24.37 -2.12 40.55
C CYS A 173 -24.79 -1.04 41.55
N ASP A 174 -25.31 -1.45 42.71
CA ASP A 174 -25.48 -0.54 43.85
C ASP A 174 -24.10 -0.22 44.48
N GLU A 175 -23.77 1.07 44.49
CA GLU A 175 -22.62 1.76 45.11
C GLU A 175 -21.21 1.09 45.15
N HIS A 176 -20.24 1.82 44.59
CA HIS A 176 -18.79 1.74 44.89
C HIS A 176 -18.06 0.42 44.55
N LEU A 177 -17.78 0.21 43.27
CA LEU A 177 -16.62 -0.58 42.85
C LEU A 177 -15.47 0.37 42.48
N MET A 178 -14.53 0.55 43.43
CA MET A 178 -13.27 1.27 43.27
C MET A 178 -12.36 0.74 42.13
N HIS A 179 -12.75 -0.34 41.45
CA HIS A 179 -12.05 -0.96 40.31
C HIS A 179 -12.80 -0.95 38.98
N ASN A 180 -13.95 -0.25 38.86
CA ASN A 180 -14.82 -0.36 37.68
C ASN A 180 -14.23 0.17 36.37
N ALA A 181 -13.44 1.24 36.44
CA ALA A 181 -12.84 1.83 35.24
C ALA A 181 -11.75 0.92 34.67
N GLY A 182 -10.86 0.41 35.53
CA GLY A 182 -9.71 -0.39 35.13
C GLY A 182 -10.09 -1.68 34.40
N THR A 183 -11.18 -2.35 34.77
CA THR A 183 -11.62 -3.58 34.09
C THR A 183 -12.20 -3.29 32.70
N ILE A 184 -12.89 -2.16 32.51
CA ILE A 184 -13.42 -1.76 31.20
C ILE A 184 -12.27 -1.39 30.27
N TYR A 185 -11.31 -0.57 30.75
CA TYR A 185 -10.09 -0.25 29.99
C TYR A 185 -9.26 -1.51 29.70
N GLY A 186 -9.20 -2.46 30.63
CA GLY A 186 -8.52 -3.74 30.40
C GLY A 186 -9.16 -4.55 29.27
N ALA A 187 -10.49 -4.66 29.26
CA ALA A 187 -11.22 -5.34 28.18
C ALA A 187 -11.03 -4.63 26.83
N ASP A 188 -11.03 -3.30 26.83
CA ASP A 188 -10.74 -2.47 25.65
C ASP A 188 -9.33 -2.74 25.09
N TYR A 189 -8.28 -2.66 25.92
CA TYR A 189 -6.91 -2.93 25.47
C TYR A 189 -6.69 -4.35 24.96
N VAL A 190 -7.28 -5.35 25.63
CA VAL A 190 -7.19 -6.75 25.17
C VAL A 190 -7.93 -6.92 23.84
N GLY A 191 -9.14 -6.35 23.74
CA GLY A 191 -9.94 -6.35 22.52
C GLY A 191 -9.23 -5.72 21.34
N ALA A 192 -8.69 -4.51 21.53
CA ALA A 192 -7.89 -3.80 20.54
C ALA A 192 -6.67 -4.62 20.11
N GLY A 193 -5.91 -5.20 21.06
CA GLY A 193 -4.77 -6.06 20.74
C GLY A 193 -5.14 -7.28 19.89
N ILE A 194 -6.27 -7.93 20.17
CA ILE A 194 -6.80 -9.03 19.36
C ILE A 194 -7.22 -8.53 17.98
N GLY A 195 -7.90 -7.37 17.90
CA GLY A 195 -8.26 -6.72 16.64
C GLY A 195 -7.04 -6.45 15.76
N ALA A 196 -5.92 -5.99 16.35
CA ALA A 196 -4.66 -5.78 15.65
C ALA A 196 -4.10 -7.08 15.06
N ALA A 197 -4.12 -8.16 15.85
CA ALA A 197 -3.62 -9.45 15.41
C ALA A 197 -4.48 -10.02 14.26
N ILE A 198 -5.81 -9.89 14.36
CA ILE A 198 -6.76 -10.28 13.30
C ILE A 198 -6.50 -9.46 12.03
N TRP A 199 -6.26 -8.16 12.18
CA TRP A 199 -5.96 -7.30 11.04
C TRP A 199 -4.73 -7.79 10.27
N VAL A 200 -3.61 -7.95 10.98
CA VAL A 200 -2.32 -8.32 10.36
C VAL A 200 -2.34 -9.75 9.81
N SER A 201 -3.01 -10.68 10.48
CA SER A 201 -2.97 -12.10 10.13
C SER A 201 -3.99 -12.50 9.06
N PHE A 202 -5.10 -11.78 8.94
CA PHE A 202 -6.21 -12.16 8.06
C PHE A 202 -6.75 -11.00 7.23
N MET A 203 -7.04 -9.85 7.83
CA MET A 203 -7.75 -8.78 7.11
C MET A 203 -6.90 -8.11 6.03
N LEU A 204 -5.57 -8.06 6.18
CA LEU A 204 -4.67 -7.55 5.14
C LEU A 204 -4.72 -8.35 3.83
N ALA A 205 -5.12 -9.62 3.88
CA ALA A 205 -5.11 -10.54 2.75
C ALA A 205 -6.47 -10.66 2.03
N ILE A 206 -7.49 -9.92 2.45
CA ILE A 206 -8.83 -9.95 1.85
C ILE A 206 -9.23 -8.56 1.35
N ASP A 207 -10.29 -8.49 0.53
CA ASP A 207 -10.81 -7.22 0.01
C ASP A 207 -11.19 -6.25 1.14
N ILE A 208 -10.83 -4.98 0.96
CA ILE A 208 -11.06 -3.91 1.97
C ILE A 208 -12.56 -3.81 2.31
N GLN A 209 -13.42 -3.85 1.30
CA GLN A 209 -14.86 -3.74 1.51
C GLN A 209 -15.43 -4.99 2.22
N LEU A 210 -14.88 -6.18 1.98
CA LEU A 210 -15.26 -7.41 2.68
C LEU A 210 -14.80 -7.35 4.15
N ALA A 211 -13.56 -6.93 4.41
CA ALA A 211 -13.06 -6.72 5.76
C ALA A 211 -13.94 -5.74 6.56
N ALA A 212 -14.39 -4.66 5.94
CA ALA A 212 -15.28 -3.69 6.57
C ALA A 212 -16.67 -4.26 6.89
N ALA A 213 -17.24 -5.05 5.96
CA ALA A 213 -18.52 -5.71 6.16
C ALA A 213 -18.45 -6.78 7.26
N LEU A 214 -17.36 -7.57 7.30
CA LEU A 214 -17.11 -8.54 8.37
C LEU A 214 -16.98 -7.85 9.72
N THR A 215 -16.20 -6.79 9.82
CA THR A 215 -16.04 -6.00 11.05
C THR A 215 -17.38 -5.43 11.51
N ALA A 216 -18.15 -4.85 10.59
CA ALA A 216 -19.49 -4.33 10.89
C ALA A 216 -20.47 -5.41 11.35
N SER A 217 -20.32 -6.64 10.86
CA SER A 217 -21.16 -7.77 11.30
C SER A 217 -20.93 -8.12 12.78
N PHE A 218 -19.69 -8.01 13.26
CA PHE A 218 -19.37 -8.21 14.68
C PHE A 218 -19.91 -7.07 15.55
N ASN A 219 -19.82 -5.81 15.11
CA ASN A 219 -20.50 -4.68 15.78
C ASN A 219 -22.03 -4.90 15.86
N LEU A 220 -22.67 -5.26 14.74
CA LEU A 220 -24.13 -5.54 14.74
C LEU A 220 -24.49 -6.71 15.64
N LEU A 221 -23.67 -7.75 15.69
CA LEU A 221 -23.88 -8.89 16.57
C LEU A 221 -23.78 -8.47 18.04
N ALA A 222 -22.77 -7.69 18.40
CA ALA A 222 -22.60 -7.14 19.74
C ALA A 222 -23.80 -6.23 20.13
N GLY A 223 -24.23 -5.35 19.22
CA GLY A 223 -25.41 -4.51 19.38
C GLY A 223 -26.71 -5.32 19.54
N PHE A 224 -26.89 -6.38 18.74
CA PHE A 224 -28.04 -7.28 18.83
C PHE A 224 -28.07 -8.03 20.17
N ILE A 225 -26.93 -8.59 20.61
CA ILE A 225 -26.80 -9.26 21.90
C ILE A 225 -27.12 -8.28 23.05
N PHE A 226 -26.64 -7.04 22.96
CA PHE A 226 -26.95 -5.99 23.92
C PHE A 226 -28.45 -5.68 23.96
N ILE A 227 -29.09 -5.52 22.79
CA ILE A 227 -30.54 -5.29 22.67
C ILE A 227 -31.33 -6.45 23.26
N TRP A 228 -30.98 -7.68 22.92
CA TRP A 228 -31.62 -8.88 23.41
C TRP A 228 -31.55 -8.96 24.94
N ARG A 229 -30.38 -8.66 25.53
CA ARG A 229 -30.18 -8.73 26.97
C ARG A 229 -30.89 -7.62 27.74
N PHE A 230 -30.87 -6.39 27.23
CA PHE A 230 -31.35 -5.19 27.94
C PHE A 230 -32.65 -4.62 27.36
N TRP A 231 -33.45 -5.47 26.71
CA TRP A 231 -34.69 -5.14 26.02
C TRP A 231 -35.57 -4.13 26.74
N ASP A 232 -35.87 -4.38 28.02
CA ASP A 232 -36.80 -3.58 28.82
C ASP A 232 -36.26 -2.18 29.18
N ARG A 233 -34.94 -1.96 29.05
CA ARG A 233 -34.28 -0.69 29.38
C ARG A 233 -34.01 0.19 28.16
N ILE A 234 -34.27 -0.33 26.95
CA ILE A 234 -34.02 0.35 25.68
C ILE A 234 -35.32 0.97 25.17
N ARG A 235 -35.30 2.27 24.88
CA ARG A 235 -36.42 2.96 24.24
C ARG A 235 -36.43 2.63 22.75
N PHE A 236 -37.62 2.49 22.18
CA PHE A 236 -37.81 2.22 20.74
C PHE A 236 -37.15 0.93 20.23
N VAL A 237 -37.03 -0.09 21.08
CA VAL A 237 -36.36 -1.38 20.76
C VAL A 237 -36.83 -2.01 19.44
N LYS A 238 -38.13 -1.93 19.12
CA LYS A 238 -38.67 -2.45 17.85
C LYS A 238 -38.11 -1.73 16.62
N ILE A 239 -37.92 -0.41 16.70
CA ILE A 239 -37.33 0.38 15.61
C ILE A 239 -35.85 0.04 15.47
N LEU A 240 -35.13 -0.11 16.58
CA LEU A 240 -33.72 -0.51 16.57
C LEU A 240 -33.51 -1.90 15.99
N LEU A 241 -34.41 -2.85 16.28
CA LEU A 241 -34.39 -4.18 15.66
C LEU A 241 -34.67 -4.13 14.16
N VAL A 242 -35.65 -3.35 13.72
CA VAL A 242 -35.87 -3.12 12.27
C VAL A 242 -34.63 -2.52 11.64
N GLY A 243 -33.97 -1.57 12.33
CA GLY A 243 -32.69 -1.00 11.94
C GLY A 243 -31.59 -2.05 11.80
N HIS A 244 -31.46 -2.98 12.75
CA HIS A 244 -30.50 -4.09 12.67
C HIS A 244 -30.82 -5.02 11.49
N PHE A 245 -32.09 -5.33 11.23
CA PHE A 245 -32.46 -6.16 10.09
C PHE A 245 -32.10 -5.49 8.76
N ILE A 246 -32.40 -4.19 8.61
CA ILE A 246 -32.02 -3.39 7.44
C ILE A 246 -30.49 -3.32 7.31
N ALA A 247 -29.77 -3.03 8.39
CA ALA A 247 -28.32 -2.95 8.39
C ALA A 247 -27.69 -4.29 8.01
N SER A 248 -28.17 -5.42 8.55
CA SER A 248 -27.72 -6.76 8.16
C SER A 248 -27.96 -7.03 6.67
N ALA A 249 -29.12 -6.62 6.13
CA ALA A 249 -29.39 -6.75 4.69
C ALA A 249 -28.42 -5.90 3.84
N ILE A 250 -28.14 -4.67 4.26
CA ILE A 250 -27.13 -3.80 3.63
C ILE A 250 -25.75 -4.45 3.71
N LEU A 251 -25.33 -4.96 4.87
CA LEU A 251 -24.03 -5.60 5.05
C LEU A 251 -23.88 -6.86 4.20
N LEU A 252 -24.92 -7.67 4.06
CA LEU A 252 -24.90 -8.84 3.17
C LEU A 252 -24.72 -8.42 1.71
N LEU A 253 -25.43 -7.36 1.30
CA LEU A 253 -25.28 -6.80 -0.04
C LEU A 253 -23.88 -6.19 -0.25
N LEU A 254 -23.32 -5.49 0.74
CA LEU A 254 -21.96 -4.95 0.69
C LEU A 254 -20.90 -6.06 0.73
N ALA A 255 -21.11 -7.15 1.46
CA ALA A 255 -20.18 -8.28 1.47
C ALA A 255 -20.16 -9.00 0.12
N TRP A 256 -21.32 -9.09 -0.55
CA TRP A 256 -21.44 -9.77 -1.85
C TRP A 256 -21.03 -8.90 -3.04
N HIS A 257 -21.51 -7.66 -3.10
CA HIS A 257 -21.30 -6.77 -4.24
C HIS A 257 -20.26 -5.68 -3.98
N GLY A 258 -19.98 -5.36 -2.72
CA GLY A 258 -19.11 -4.24 -2.36
C GLY A 258 -17.70 -4.34 -2.94
N PRO A 259 -17.00 -5.50 -2.89
CA PRO A 259 -15.69 -5.64 -3.54
C PRO A 259 -15.75 -5.29 -5.03
N SER A 260 -16.75 -5.80 -5.76
CA SER A 260 -16.91 -5.48 -7.18
C SER A 260 -17.21 -4.00 -7.45
N TRP A 261 -18.01 -3.35 -6.61
CA TRP A 261 -18.31 -1.92 -6.75
C TRP A 261 -17.10 -1.05 -6.42
N GLU A 262 -16.41 -1.34 -5.33
CA GLU A 262 -15.20 -0.65 -4.92
C GLU A 262 -14.10 -0.79 -5.98
N GLN A 263 -13.89 -2.00 -6.50
CA GLN A 263 -12.98 -2.23 -7.62
C GLN A 263 -13.39 -1.44 -8.87
N ASN A 264 -14.68 -1.44 -9.25
CA ASN A 264 -15.15 -0.65 -10.40
C ASN A 264 -14.90 0.84 -10.23
N PHE A 265 -15.08 1.38 -9.02
CA PHE A 265 -14.77 2.78 -8.74
C PHE A 265 -13.28 3.07 -8.78
N ASN A 266 -12.45 2.17 -8.23
CA ASN A 266 -10.99 2.30 -8.31
C ASN A 266 -10.48 2.17 -9.75
N ASN A 267 -11.13 1.35 -10.59
CA ASN A 267 -10.77 1.21 -12.00
C ASN A 267 -10.92 2.53 -12.76
N LEU A 268 -11.81 3.42 -12.31
CA LEU A 268 -12.00 4.75 -12.90
C LEU A 268 -10.80 5.70 -12.67
N LEU A 269 -9.89 5.34 -11.76
CA LEU A 269 -8.63 6.04 -11.58
C LEU A 269 -7.70 5.80 -12.77
N TYR A 270 -7.78 4.65 -13.43
CA TYR A 270 -6.89 4.32 -14.53
C TYR A 270 -7.43 4.85 -15.86
N LYS A 271 -6.53 5.44 -16.66
CA LYS A 271 -6.85 5.89 -18.02
C LYS A 271 -7.24 4.74 -18.96
N ASP A 272 -6.59 3.59 -18.77
CA ASP A 272 -6.77 2.39 -19.59
C ASP A 272 -7.63 1.35 -18.86
N ASN A 273 -8.23 0.41 -19.60
CA ASN A 273 -9.18 -0.55 -19.04
C ASN A 273 -8.49 -1.53 -18.09
N VAL A 274 -8.86 -1.54 -16.81
CA VAL A 274 -8.34 -2.53 -15.85
C VAL A 274 -8.87 -3.92 -16.22
N ILE A 275 -7.96 -4.84 -16.53
CA ILE A 275 -8.28 -6.22 -16.94
C ILE A 275 -8.00 -7.26 -15.86
N TYR A 276 -7.17 -6.92 -14.87
CA TYR A 276 -6.86 -7.78 -13.73
C TYR A 276 -6.29 -6.93 -12.58
N ALA A 277 -6.64 -7.27 -11.34
CA ALA A 277 -6.07 -6.66 -10.15
C ALA A 277 -5.93 -7.70 -9.05
N LYS A 278 -4.85 -7.63 -8.27
CA LYS A 278 -4.56 -8.56 -7.16
C LYS A 278 -3.89 -7.79 -6.02
N SER A 279 -4.40 -7.94 -4.80
CA SER A 279 -3.68 -7.54 -3.59
C SER A 279 -2.76 -8.70 -3.16
N THR A 280 -1.46 -8.45 -3.06
CA THR A 280 -0.51 -9.34 -2.37
C THR A 280 -0.32 -8.85 -0.94
N ARG A 281 0.41 -9.61 -0.13
CA ARG A 281 0.80 -9.15 1.22
C ARG A 281 1.65 -7.87 1.19
N PHE A 282 2.35 -7.61 0.09
CA PHE A 282 3.31 -6.51 -0.03
C PHE A 282 2.74 -5.31 -0.78
N GLN A 283 1.86 -5.53 -1.76
CA GLN A 283 1.51 -4.51 -2.74
C GLN A 283 0.20 -4.79 -3.48
N GLN A 284 -0.36 -3.75 -4.09
CA GLN A 284 -1.48 -3.83 -5.01
C GLN A 284 -0.99 -3.88 -6.46
N LEU A 285 -1.28 -4.97 -7.16
CA LEU A 285 -0.99 -5.16 -8.57
C LEU A 285 -2.22 -4.83 -9.40
N THR A 286 -2.09 -3.98 -10.43
CA THR A 286 -3.17 -3.67 -11.36
C THR A 286 -2.66 -3.71 -12.79
N PHE A 287 -3.32 -4.49 -13.64
CA PHE A 287 -3.02 -4.57 -15.07
C PHE A 287 -4.09 -3.85 -15.87
N THR A 288 -3.67 -2.97 -16.76
CA THR A 288 -4.55 -2.29 -17.70
C THR A 288 -4.30 -2.73 -19.14
N GLU A 289 -5.32 -2.61 -19.99
CA GLU A 289 -5.27 -2.82 -21.43
C GLU A 289 -5.74 -1.56 -22.15
N ARG A 290 -4.90 -1.08 -23.08
CA ARG A 290 -5.24 -0.02 -24.02
C ARG A 290 -5.40 -0.60 -25.42
N LEU A 291 -6.62 -0.52 -25.95
CA LEU A 291 -6.91 -0.89 -27.34
C LEU A 291 -6.49 0.24 -28.27
N ARG A 292 -5.63 -0.07 -29.25
CA ARG A 292 -5.14 0.90 -30.24
C ARG A 292 -5.98 1.01 -31.51
N GLY A 293 -6.97 0.12 -31.68
CA GLY A 293 -7.77 0.00 -32.89
C GLY A 293 -7.00 -0.58 -34.08
N ASN A 294 -7.68 -0.72 -35.23
CA ASN A 294 -7.09 -1.09 -36.52
C ASN A 294 -6.23 -2.36 -36.55
N GLY A 295 -6.52 -3.35 -35.69
CA GLY A 295 -5.77 -4.61 -35.63
C GLY A 295 -4.37 -4.51 -35.03
N ILE A 296 -4.00 -3.37 -34.46
CA ILE A 296 -2.73 -3.19 -33.74
C ILE A 296 -2.84 -3.92 -32.40
N ALA A 297 -1.75 -4.57 -31.98
CA ALA A 297 -1.69 -5.23 -30.69
C ALA A 297 -2.03 -4.23 -29.55
N PRO A 298 -2.79 -4.67 -28.54
CA PRO A 298 -3.06 -3.84 -27.37
C PRO A 298 -1.76 -3.54 -26.61
N VAL A 299 -1.80 -2.45 -25.84
CA VAL A 299 -0.75 -2.12 -24.88
C VAL A 299 -1.20 -2.57 -23.50
N TYR A 300 -0.32 -3.27 -22.79
CA TYR A 300 -0.56 -3.71 -21.43
C TYR A 300 0.37 -2.98 -20.48
N SER A 301 -0.14 -2.53 -19.35
CA SER A 301 0.64 -1.83 -18.35
C SER A 301 0.43 -2.46 -16.98
N LEU A 302 1.50 -2.57 -16.20
CA LEU A 302 1.45 -2.97 -14.80
C LEU A 302 1.60 -1.74 -13.91
N TYR A 303 0.71 -1.60 -12.94
CA TYR A 303 0.81 -0.62 -11.87
C TYR A 303 0.97 -1.34 -10.54
N ILE A 304 1.91 -0.87 -9.73
CA ILE A 304 2.14 -1.30 -8.35
C ILE A 304 1.80 -0.14 -7.44
N ASN A 305 0.83 -0.33 -6.54
CA ASN A 305 0.33 0.71 -5.63
C ASN A 305 -0.03 2.02 -6.40
N GLY A 306 -0.64 1.87 -7.58
CA GLY A 306 -1.03 2.98 -8.45
C GLY A 306 0.10 3.60 -9.29
N ARG A 307 1.34 3.16 -9.13
CA ARG A 307 2.49 3.68 -9.91
C ARG A 307 2.82 2.73 -11.06
N LEU A 308 2.93 3.27 -12.27
CA LEU A 308 3.32 2.51 -13.45
C LEU A 308 4.71 1.86 -13.24
N GLN A 309 4.80 0.56 -13.50
CA GLN A 309 6.05 -0.23 -13.40
C GLN A 309 6.58 -0.64 -14.77
N PHE A 310 5.71 -0.85 -15.75
CA PHE A 310 6.09 -0.95 -17.15
C PHE A 310 4.86 -0.73 -18.05
N SER A 311 5.11 -0.32 -19.28
CA SER A 311 4.15 -0.45 -20.38
C SER A 311 4.74 -1.32 -21.49
N SER A 312 3.96 -2.26 -22.02
CA SER A 312 4.44 -3.16 -23.08
C SER A 312 4.81 -2.44 -24.39
N GLU A 313 4.43 -1.16 -24.52
CA GLU A 313 4.81 -0.32 -25.65
C GLU A 313 6.28 0.11 -25.61
N ASP A 314 6.86 0.28 -24.42
CA ASP A 314 8.18 0.88 -24.25
C ASP A 314 9.07 0.26 -23.16
N GLU A 315 8.62 -0.80 -22.49
CA GLU A 315 9.43 -1.54 -21.49
C GLU A 315 10.81 -1.93 -22.04
N HIS A 316 10.86 -2.28 -23.33
CA HIS A 316 12.07 -2.70 -24.00
C HIS A 316 13.15 -1.61 -23.99
N ILE A 317 12.77 -0.33 -23.98
CA ILE A 317 13.69 0.81 -23.87
C ILE A 317 14.32 0.82 -22.48
N TYR A 318 13.48 0.75 -21.44
CA TYR A 318 13.92 0.76 -20.05
C TYR A 318 14.87 -0.40 -19.77
N HIS A 319 14.45 -1.63 -20.09
CA HIS A 319 15.24 -2.82 -19.82
C HIS A 319 16.50 -2.89 -20.70
N ALA A 320 16.48 -2.37 -21.92
CA ALA A 320 17.68 -2.31 -22.74
C ALA A 320 18.75 -1.43 -22.08
N PHE A 321 18.40 -0.21 -21.64
CA PHE A 321 19.32 0.69 -20.95
C PHE A 321 19.74 0.18 -19.55
N LEU A 322 18.88 -0.55 -18.85
CA LEU A 322 19.21 -1.18 -17.58
C LEU A 322 20.25 -2.30 -17.74
N VAL A 323 20.09 -3.15 -18.77
CA VAL A 323 20.87 -4.39 -18.91
C VAL A 323 22.10 -4.21 -19.79
N HIS A 324 21.95 -3.77 -21.02
CA HIS A 324 23.02 -3.89 -22.03
C HIS A 324 24.26 -3.03 -21.74
N PRO A 325 24.16 -1.76 -21.31
CA PRO A 325 25.34 -1.00 -20.90
C PRO A 325 26.11 -1.67 -19.75
N THR A 326 25.40 -2.31 -18.83
CA THR A 326 25.99 -3.02 -17.69
C THR A 326 26.75 -4.25 -18.15
N MET A 327 26.14 -5.04 -19.03
CA MET A 327 26.74 -6.25 -19.58
C MET A 327 27.96 -5.91 -20.46
N GLU A 328 27.88 -4.88 -21.30
CA GLU A 328 29.03 -4.39 -22.08
C GLU A 328 30.19 -3.88 -21.21
N ALA A 329 29.88 -3.23 -20.09
CA ALA A 329 30.92 -2.73 -19.16
C ALA A 329 31.56 -3.86 -18.33
N SER A 330 30.91 -5.02 -18.24
CA SER A 330 31.42 -6.21 -17.54
C SER A 330 32.35 -7.03 -18.45
N ALA A 331 33.49 -7.47 -17.91
CA ALA A 331 34.43 -8.31 -18.66
C ALA A 331 33.94 -9.75 -18.87
N ARG A 332 32.98 -10.21 -18.06
CA ARG A 332 32.39 -11.56 -18.11
C ARG A 332 30.88 -11.50 -17.90
N HIS A 333 30.18 -12.55 -18.36
CA HIS A 333 28.72 -12.64 -18.35
C HIS A 333 28.21 -13.98 -17.82
N ASP A 334 29.04 -14.73 -17.09
CA ASP A 334 28.72 -16.11 -16.71
C ASP A 334 27.70 -16.16 -15.56
N ASN A 335 27.93 -15.39 -14.51
CA ASN A 335 27.09 -15.38 -13.30
C ASN A 335 26.49 -13.99 -13.08
N ILE A 336 25.17 -13.90 -13.18
CA ILE A 336 24.44 -12.64 -13.08
C ILE A 336 23.54 -12.65 -11.84
N LEU A 337 23.49 -11.54 -11.12
CA LEU A 337 22.54 -11.31 -10.02
C LEU A 337 21.55 -10.22 -10.43
N ILE A 338 20.26 -10.50 -10.31
CA ILE A 338 19.18 -9.53 -10.45
C ILE A 338 18.52 -9.37 -9.08
N ILE A 339 18.37 -8.13 -8.62
CA ILE A 339 17.68 -7.78 -7.38
C ILE A 339 16.43 -6.99 -7.75
N GLY A 340 15.26 -7.53 -7.41
CA GLY A 340 13.98 -7.12 -7.96
C GLY A 340 13.71 -7.76 -9.33
N GLY A 341 13.04 -7.03 -10.22
CA GLY A 341 12.75 -7.50 -11.58
C GLY A 341 11.85 -8.73 -11.65
N GLY A 342 10.93 -8.90 -10.69
CA GLY A 342 10.00 -10.05 -10.61
C GLY A 342 9.06 -10.22 -11.81
N ASP A 343 8.99 -9.26 -12.73
CA ASP A 343 8.29 -9.39 -14.02
C ASP A 343 9.09 -10.20 -15.08
N GLY A 344 10.41 -10.34 -14.90
CA GLY A 344 11.29 -11.07 -15.81
C GLY A 344 11.65 -10.33 -17.11
N LEU A 345 11.26 -9.06 -17.28
CA LEU A 345 11.53 -8.28 -18.48
C LEU A 345 13.01 -7.91 -18.62
N GLY A 346 13.65 -7.52 -17.52
CA GLY A 346 15.11 -7.36 -17.47
C GLY A 346 15.85 -8.70 -17.68
N LEU A 347 15.33 -9.78 -17.08
CA LEU A 347 15.89 -11.13 -17.21
C LEU A 347 15.89 -11.63 -18.66
N LYS A 348 14.82 -11.34 -19.43
CA LYS A 348 14.76 -11.59 -20.88
C LYS A 348 15.95 -10.97 -21.62
N GLN A 349 16.31 -9.72 -21.29
CA GLN A 349 17.45 -9.04 -21.91
C GLN A 349 18.78 -9.66 -21.50
N VAL A 350 18.92 -10.08 -20.24
CA VAL A 350 20.10 -10.79 -19.73
C VAL A 350 20.35 -12.07 -20.53
N PHE A 351 19.30 -12.82 -20.88
CA PHE A 351 19.46 -14.07 -21.64
C PHE A 351 19.97 -13.90 -23.08
N LYS A 352 19.89 -12.70 -23.67
CA LYS A 352 20.55 -12.40 -24.96
C LYS A 352 22.08 -12.57 -24.89
N TRP A 353 22.66 -12.47 -23.70
CA TRP A 353 24.10 -12.64 -23.45
C TRP A 353 24.51 -14.08 -23.13
N ASN A 354 23.56 -15.03 -23.15
CA ASN A 354 23.78 -16.44 -22.87
C ASN A 354 24.57 -16.73 -21.57
N PRO A 355 24.10 -16.23 -20.41
CA PRO A 355 24.76 -16.49 -19.14
C PRO A 355 24.72 -17.98 -18.77
N LYS A 356 25.66 -18.40 -17.90
CA LYS A 356 25.67 -19.77 -17.34
C LYS A 356 24.64 -19.93 -16.22
N ALA A 357 24.51 -18.91 -15.37
CA ALA A 357 23.57 -18.91 -14.27
C ALA A 357 23.09 -17.48 -13.96
N VAL A 358 21.80 -17.35 -13.64
CA VAL A 358 21.22 -16.10 -13.16
C VAL A 358 20.57 -16.36 -11.81
N THR A 359 20.90 -15.56 -10.79
CA THR A 359 20.16 -15.53 -9.53
C THR A 359 19.25 -14.31 -9.54
N LEU A 360 17.95 -14.49 -9.29
CA LEU A 360 16.99 -13.41 -9.18
C LEU A 360 16.42 -13.42 -7.76
N ILE A 361 16.49 -12.28 -7.06
CA ILE A 361 15.92 -12.12 -5.72
C ILE A 361 14.73 -11.17 -5.80
N ASP A 362 13.54 -11.64 -5.45
CA ASP A 362 12.35 -10.80 -5.31
C ASP A 362 11.62 -11.12 -4.00
N LEU A 363 10.97 -10.10 -3.42
CA LEU A 363 10.26 -10.22 -2.15
C LEU A 363 8.87 -10.86 -2.33
N ASP A 364 8.22 -10.59 -3.48
CA ASP A 364 6.81 -10.92 -3.69
C ASP A 364 6.64 -12.20 -4.50
N LYS A 365 6.39 -13.31 -3.79
CA LYS A 365 6.10 -14.60 -4.41
C LYS A 365 4.89 -14.54 -5.35
N ASP A 366 3.86 -13.80 -4.96
CA ASP A 366 2.63 -13.72 -5.75
C ASP A 366 2.90 -12.99 -7.07
N LEU A 367 3.78 -11.98 -7.08
CA LEU A 367 4.24 -11.32 -8.31
C LEU A 367 4.96 -12.31 -9.23
N LEU A 368 5.91 -13.08 -8.71
CA LEU A 368 6.66 -14.08 -9.47
C LEU A 368 5.74 -15.15 -10.09
N GLU A 369 4.73 -15.61 -9.34
CA GLU A 369 3.77 -16.60 -9.82
C GLU A 369 2.96 -16.10 -11.04
N LEU A 370 2.63 -14.79 -11.09
CA LEU A 370 1.91 -14.17 -12.20
C LEU A 370 2.73 -14.13 -13.50
N PHE A 371 4.06 -14.08 -13.40
CA PHE A 371 4.97 -14.01 -14.55
C PHE A 371 5.67 -15.35 -14.88
N THR A 372 5.40 -16.40 -14.11
CA THR A 372 5.91 -17.77 -14.34
C THR A 372 4.82 -18.76 -14.74
N SER A 373 3.59 -18.60 -14.27
CA SER A 373 2.54 -19.60 -14.44
C SER A 373 1.15 -18.99 -14.65
N HIS A 374 0.18 -19.86 -14.92
CA HIS A 374 -1.21 -19.43 -15.01
C HIS A 374 -1.81 -19.32 -13.61
N ASP A 375 -1.96 -18.09 -13.12
CA ASP A 375 -2.85 -17.82 -11.98
C ASP A 375 -4.29 -18.17 -12.39
N ALA A 376 -4.98 -18.97 -11.57
CA ALA A 376 -6.32 -19.49 -11.86
C ALA A 376 -7.37 -18.38 -12.05
N ASP A 377 -7.16 -17.22 -11.41
CA ASP A 377 -8.09 -16.09 -11.46
C ASP A 377 -7.72 -15.07 -12.56
N MET A 378 -6.55 -15.21 -13.19
CA MET A 378 -6.11 -14.32 -14.26
C MET A 378 -6.71 -14.73 -15.62
N PRO A 379 -7.17 -13.78 -16.46
CA PRO A 379 -7.57 -14.10 -17.83
C PRO A 379 -6.43 -14.81 -18.59
N THR A 380 -6.71 -15.96 -19.21
CA THR A 380 -5.71 -16.76 -19.94
C THR A 380 -4.93 -15.95 -20.98
N ARG A 381 -5.61 -15.01 -21.65
CA ARG A 381 -4.99 -14.10 -22.62
C ARG A 381 -3.93 -13.19 -21.97
N LEU A 382 -4.19 -12.69 -20.76
CA LEU A 382 -3.22 -11.86 -20.04
C LEU A 382 -2.02 -12.71 -19.63
N SER A 383 -2.24 -13.87 -19.01
CA SER A 383 -1.15 -14.79 -18.63
C SER A 383 -0.24 -15.15 -19.81
N GLN A 384 -0.83 -15.51 -20.96
CA GLN A 384 -0.08 -15.74 -22.20
C GLN A 384 0.67 -14.51 -22.70
N THR A 385 0.08 -13.33 -22.54
CA THR A 385 0.74 -12.06 -22.90
C THR A 385 1.94 -11.80 -22.01
N LEU A 386 1.83 -11.99 -20.68
CA LEU A 386 2.93 -11.76 -19.74
C LEU A 386 4.09 -12.71 -20.00
N LEU A 387 3.82 -14.01 -20.21
CA LEU A 387 4.84 -15.00 -20.59
C LEU A 387 5.51 -14.66 -21.93
N LYS A 388 4.73 -14.17 -22.90
CA LYS A 388 5.30 -13.69 -24.16
C LYS A 388 6.15 -12.45 -23.97
N LEU A 389 5.72 -11.52 -23.11
CA LEU A 389 6.40 -10.25 -22.88
C LEU A 389 7.75 -10.46 -22.19
N ASN A 390 7.81 -11.33 -21.19
CA ASN A 390 9.07 -11.70 -20.53
C ASN A 390 9.84 -12.83 -21.24
N GLY A 391 9.34 -13.33 -22.37
CA GLY A 391 10.01 -14.37 -23.16
C GLY A 391 10.16 -15.70 -22.43
N ASP A 392 9.27 -16.00 -21.49
CA ASP A 392 9.31 -17.16 -20.59
C ASP A 392 10.60 -17.25 -19.75
N ALA A 393 11.29 -16.11 -19.58
CA ALA A 393 12.65 -16.08 -19.02
C ALA A 393 12.72 -16.52 -17.56
N LEU A 394 11.65 -16.36 -16.77
CA LEU A 394 11.61 -16.82 -15.38
C LEU A 394 11.52 -18.35 -15.24
N ASN A 395 11.07 -19.06 -16.29
CA ASN A 395 11.00 -20.52 -16.31
C ASN A 395 12.27 -21.18 -16.88
N GLU A 396 13.28 -20.39 -17.27
CA GLU A 396 14.55 -20.91 -17.76
C GLU A 396 15.28 -21.73 -16.66
N PRO A 397 15.75 -22.96 -16.96
CA PRO A 397 16.41 -23.82 -15.97
C PRO A 397 17.70 -23.24 -15.35
N ARG A 398 18.26 -22.20 -15.97
CA ARG A 398 19.46 -21.48 -15.51
C ARG A 398 19.15 -20.40 -14.46
N VAL A 399 17.87 -20.15 -14.18
CA VAL A 399 17.44 -19.13 -13.22
C VAL A 399 17.23 -19.79 -11.85
N ASN A 400 17.90 -19.23 -10.86
CA ASN A 400 17.64 -19.53 -9.45
C ASN A 400 16.85 -18.36 -8.84
N VAL A 401 15.54 -18.54 -8.69
CA VAL A 401 14.66 -17.56 -8.06
C VAL A 401 14.71 -17.73 -6.54
N VAL A 402 15.06 -16.66 -5.84
CA VAL A 402 15.11 -16.59 -4.38
C VAL A 402 14.00 -15.64 -3.92
N VAL A 403 13.01 -16.20 -3.22
CA VAL A 403 11.91 -15.41 -2.64
C VAL A 403 12.32 -14.94 -1.25
N ASP A 404 12.89 -13.75 -1.14
CA ASP A 404 13.35 -13.18 0.13
C ASP A 404 13.50 -11.65 0.06
N ASP A 405 13.59 -11.00 1.22
CA ASP A 405 14.03 -9.61 1.32
C ASP A 405 15.47 -9.50 0.81
N ALA A 406 15.70 -8.65 -0.20
CA ALA A 406 17.00 -8.50 -0.83
C ALA A 406 18.13 -8.16 0.14
N PHE A 407 17.86 -7.46 1.25
CA PHE A 407 18.88 -7.12 2.23
C PHE A 407 19.40 -8.37 2.96
N ASN A 408 18.51 -9.33 3.23
CA ASN A 408 18.80 -10.61 3.87
C ASN A 408 19.33 -11.64 2.86
N GLY A 409 18.69 -11.75 1.69
CA GLY A 409 19.11 -12.68 0.64
C GLY A 409 20.55 -12.42 0.17
N VAL A 410 20.97 -11.16 0.12
CA VAL A 410 22.38 -10.79 -0.17
C VAL A 410 23.33 -11.27 0.94
N ASP A 411 22.94 -11.26 2.21
CA ASP A 411 23.78 -11.79 3.31
C ASP A 411 23.99 -13.30 3.18
N ASP A 412 22.97 -14.03 2.77
CA ASP A 412 23.08 -15.47 2.50
C ASP A 412 24.03 -15.75 1.33
N LEU A 413 23.94 -14.98 0.23
CA LEU A 413 24.87 -15.09 -0.90
C LEU A 413 26.32 -14.79 -0.49
N LEU A 414 26.53 -13.80 0.37
CA LEU A 414 27.86 -13.45 0.90
C LEU A 414 28.41 -14.58 1.79
N ARG A 415 27.58 -15.13 2.68
CA ARG A 415 27.94 -16.26 3.54
C ARG A 415 28.34 -17.48 2.72
N ASP A 416 27.68 -17.70 1.59
CA ASP A 416 27.96 -18.80 0.66
C ASP A 416 29.18 -18.52 -0.25
N GLY A 417 29.83 -17.36 -0.11
CA GLY A 417 31.00 -16.96 -0.88
C GLY A 417 30.73 -16.78 -2.37
N LYS A 418 29.48 -16.44 -2.74
CA LYS A 418 29.10 -16.23 -4.15
C LYS A 418 29.77 -14.98 -4.72
N LYS A 419 30.00 -15.02 -6.03
CA LYS A 419 30.51 -13.90 -6.84
C LYS A 419 29.74 -13.80 -8.14
N PHE A 420 29.50 -12.58 -8.57
CA PHE A 420 28.77 -12.28 -9.80
C PHE A 420 29.59 -11.37 -10.69
N ASP A 421 29.57 -11.65 -11.99
CA ASP A 421 30.24 -10.82 -12.99
C ASP A 421 29.41 -9.55 -13.26
N THR A 422 28.09 -9.65 -13.14
CA THR A 422 27.20 -8.49 -13.27
C THR A 422 26.09 -8.53 -12.22
N ILE A 423 25.78 -7.36 -11.66
CA ILE A 423 24.67 -7.16 -10.72
C ILE A 423 23.74 -6.09 -11.28
N ILE A 424 22.45 -6.41 -11.39
CA ILE A 424 21.40 -5.49 -11.86
C ILE A 424 20.41 -5.28 -10.72
N VAL A 425 20.25 -4.03 -10.29
CA VAL A 425 19.31 -3.65 -9.24
C VAL A 425 18.13 -2.93 -9.89
N ASP A 426 17.01 -3.65 -9.98
CA ASP A 426 15.77 -3.24 -10.62
C ASP A 426 14.63 -3.22 -9.59
N LEU A 427 14.76 -2.27 -8.68
CA LEU A 427 13.82 -2.08 -7.58
C LEU A 427 12.91 -0.88 -7.88
N PRO A 428 11.69 -0.85 -7.33
CA PRO A 428 10.86 0.34 -7.34
C PRO A 428 11.58 1.51 -6.67
N ASP A 429 11.19 2.73 -7.04
CA ASP A 429 11.72 3.96 -6.43
C ASP A 429 11.68 3.91 -4.89
N PRO A 430 12.62 4.60 -4.20
CA PRO A 430 12.75 4.60 -2.75
C PRO A 430 11.63 5.43 -2.07
N SER A 431 10.38 5.08 -2.32
CA SER A 431 9.16 5.73 -1.84
C SER A 431 8.67 5.20 -0.49
N HIS A 432 9.42 4.28 0.13
CA HIS A 432 9.11 3.68 1.42
C HIS A 432 10.42 3.42 2.21
N PRO A 433 10.44 3.49 3.55
CA PRO A 433 11.64 3.17 4.33
C PRO A 433 12.22 1.77 4.05
N ASP A 434 11.37 0.77 3.85
CA ASP A 434 11.79 -0.59 3.52
C ASP A 434 12.47 -0.69 2.15
N LEU A 435 12.10 0.16 1.18
CA LEU A 435 12.81 0.26 -0.09
C LEU A 435 14.08 1.11 0.08
N ASN A 436 14.02 2.21 0.84
CA ASN A 436 15.14 3.12 1.05
C ASN A 436 16.37 2.44 1.66
N LYS A 437 16.19 1.39 2.47
CA LYS A 437 17.32 0.60 3.01
C LYS A 437 18.12 -0.10 1.91
N LEU A 438 17.49 -0.47 0.79
CA LEU A 438 18.10 -1.10 -0.39
C LEU A 438 18.82 -0.09 -1.29
N TYR A 439 18.72 1.21 -0.98
CA TYR A 439 19.48 2.28 -1.64
C TYR A 439 20.50 2.91 -0.68
N SER A 440 21.04 2.13 0.26
CA SER A 440 21.96 2.62 1.30
C SER A 440 23.41 2.25 1.04
N ASP A 441 24.33 3.03 1.63
CA ASP A 441 25.77 2.76 1.62
C ASP A 441 26.12 1.35 2.12
N LEU A 442 25.43 0.86 3.16
CA LEU A 442 25.62 -0.49 3.69
C LEU A 442 25.19 -1.56 2.68
N PHE A 443 24.01 -1.41 2.08
CA PHE A 443 23.54 -2.39 1.08
C PHE A 443 24.48 -2.42 -0.14
N TYR A 444 24.88 -1.26 -0.66
CA TYR A 444 25.81 -1.21 -1.79
C TYR A 444 27.21 -1.75 -1.46
N LYS A 445 27.69 -1.64 -0.21
CA LYS A 445 28.93 -2.32 0.22
C LYS A 445 28.80 -3.84 0.14
N LYS A 446 27.65 -4.40 0.52
CA LYS A 446 27.37 -5.84 0.35
C LYS A 446 27.42 -6.23 -1.13
N LEU A 447 26.82 -5.43 -2.01
CA LEU A 447 26.87 -5.69 -3.46
C LEU A 447 28.30 -5.60 -4.02
N LYS A 448 29.11 -4.67 -3.50
CA LYS A 448 30.54 -4.56 -3.85
C LYS A 448 31.30 -5.83 -3.48
N GLU A 449 30.98 -6.43 -2.33
CA GLU A 449 31.57 -7.70 -1.91
C GLU A 449 31.07 -8.90 -2.72
N LEU A 450 29.90 -8.83 -3.37
CA LEU A 450 29.41 -9.85 -4.30
C LEU A 450 29.95 -9.68 -5.73
N LEU A 451 30.35 -8.48 -6.13
CA LEU A 451 30.82 -8.21 -7.48
C LEU A 451 32.24 -8.77 -7.70
N SER A 452 32.46 -9.33 -8.89
CA SER A 452 33.79 -9.67 -9.41
C SER A 452 34.61 -8.40 -9.65
N ALA A 453 35.94 -8.48 -9.52
CA ALA A 453 36.82 -7.30 -9.60
C ALA A 453 36.73 -6.54 -10.94
N ASP A 454 36.46 -7.28 -12.02
CA ASP A 454 36.29 -6.85 -13.41
C ASP A 454 34.81 -6.71 -13.84
N GLY A 455 33.88 -6.90 -12.90
CA GLY A 455 32.45 -6.81 -13.13
C GLY A 455 31.90 -5.39 -13.15
N ALA A 456 30.62 -5.27 -13.51
CA ALA A 456 29.86 -4.02 -13.48
C ALA A 456 28.52 -4.21 -12.75
N LEU A 457 28.04 -3.14 -12.15
CA LEU A 457 26.74 -3.09 -11.47
C LEU A 457 25.94 -1.92 -11.99
N THR A 458 24.63 -2.09 -12.14
CA THR A 458 23.72 -0.98 -12.43
C THR A 458 22.57 -0.95 -11.45
N VAL A 459 22.15 0.26 -11.10
CA VAL A 459 20.96 0.54 -10.29
C VAL A 459 20.07 1.50 -11.07
N GLN A 460 18.79 1.17 -11.18
CA GLN A 460 17.76 2.17 -11.48
C GLN A 460 17.89 3.35 -10.48
N SER A 461 17.78 4.59 -10.96
CA SER A 461 18.14 5.78 -10.17
C SER A 461 17.11 6.90 -10.24
N THR A 462 15.82 6.59 -10.43
CA THR A 462 14.73 7.57 -10.58
C THR A 462 14.92 8.53 -11.79
N SER A 463 13.96 9.41 -12.02
CA SER A 463 14.03 10.44 -13.06
C SER A 463 15.04 11.55 -12.71
N PRO A 464 16.03 11.84 -13.57
CA PRO A 464 16.92 13.00 -13.41
C PRO A 464 16.20 14.33 -13.66
N TYR A 465 15.04 14.31 -14.33
CA TYR A 465 14.25 15.50 -14.59
C TYR A 465 13.28 15.81 -13.45
N HIS A 466 12.49 14.81 -13.02
CA HIS A 466 11.47 15.01 -11.99
C HIS A 466 12.06 14.96 -10.57
N ALA A 467 13.10 14.15 -10.33
CA ALA A 467 13.71 13.98 -9.00
C ALA A 467 15.26 14.03 -9.05
N PRO A 468 15.85 15.14 -9.52
CA PRO A 468 17.29 15.28 -9.75
C PRO A 468 18.13 15.01 -8.49
N ASN A 469 17.68 15.48 -7.33
CA ASN A 469 18.39 15.26 -6.06
C ASN A 469 18.41 13.79 -5.66
N ALA A 470 17.32 13.06 -5.92
CA ALA A 470 17.26 11.64 -5.64
C ALA A 470 18.19 10.87 -6.61
N PHE A 471 18.14 11.19 -7.90
CA PHE A 471 19.03 10.62 -8.92
C PHE A 471 20.51 10.81 -8.56
N ILE A 472 20.94 12.03 -8.27
CA ILE A 472 22.33 12.34 -7.88
C ILE A 472 22.69 11.64 -6.55
N SER A 473 21.77 11.59 -5.59
CA SER A 473 21.99 10.91 -4.30
C SER A 473 22.29 9.41 -4.47
N VAL A 474 21.63 8.71 -5.40
CA VAL A 474 21.93 7.28 -5.68
C VAL A 474 23.38 7.11 -6.12
N GLY A 475 23.83 7.89 -7.10
CA GLY A 475 25.21 7.88 -7.58
C GLY A 475 26.23 8.19 -6.47
N LYS A 476 25.98 9.22 -5.64
CA LYS A 476 26.84 9.54 -4.48
C LYS A 476 26.86 8.42 -3.45
N THR A 477 25.78 7.66 -3.32
CA THR A 477 25.70 6.55 -2.37
C THR A 477 26.51 5.34 -2.84
N LEU A 478 26.49 5.04 -4.14
CA LEU A 478 27.40 4.05 -4.74
C LEU A 478 28.87 4.48 -4.58
N ALA A 479 29.19 5.74 -4.85
CA ALA A 479 30.55 6.26 -4.66
C ALA A 479 31.01 6.16 -3.19
N LEU A 480 30.11 6.42 -2.24
CA LEU A 480 30.35 6.27 -0.81
C LEU A 480 30.57 4.80 -0.39
N ALA A 481 29.96 3.84 -1.09
CA ALA A 481 30.25 2.41 -0.93
C ALA A 481 31.59 2.00 -1.58
N GLY A 482 32.24 2.92 -2.29
CA GLY A 482 33.58 2.77 -2.84
C GLY A 482 33.60 2.24 -4.28
N PHE A 483 32.56 2.50 -5.07
CA PHE A 483 32.57 2.24 -6.51
C PHE A 483 33.07 3.46 -7.30
N ASP A 484 33.59 3.20 -8.50
CA ASP A 484 33.71 4.21 -9.55
C ASP A 484 32.36 4.28 -10.29
N VAL A 485 31.72 5.45 -10.28
CA VAL A 485 30.31 5.61 -10.68
C VAL A 485 30.17 6.58 -11.85
N ASN A 486 29.37 6.19 -12.84
CA ASN A 486 28.87 7.08 -13.87
C ASN A 486 27.33 6.98 -13.89
N GLN A 487 26.65 8.09 -14.16
CA GLN A 487 25.20 8.10 -14.28
C GLN A 487 24.79 8.41 -15.72
N TYR A 488 23.66 7.87 -16.15
CA TYR A 488 23.14 8.03 -17.51
C TYR A 488 21.62 8.03 -17.52
N HIS A 489 21.03 8.51 -18.61
CA HIS A 489 19.58 8.66 -18.72
C HIS A 489 19.07 8.50 -20.15
N HIS A 490 17.78 8.24 -20.27
CA HIS A 490 17.06 8.24 -21.54
C HIS A 490 15.57 8.45 -21.29
N ASN A 491 14.87 9.08 -22.25
CA ASN A 491 13.42 9.15 -22.24
C ASN A 491 12.78 7.77 -22.47
N VAL A 492 11.99 7.30 -21.52
CA VAL A 492 11.07 6.16 -21.68
C VAL A 492 9.67 6.76 -21.80
N PRO A 493 8.99 6.72 -22.96
CA PRO A 493 7.78 7.52 -23.21
C PRO A 493 6.69 7.50 -22.12
N SER A 494 6.49 6.35 -21.47
CA SER A 494 5.52 6.17 -20.39
C SER A 494 6.01 6.65 -19.02
N PHE A 495 7.33 6.78 -18.80
CA PHE A 495 7.92 7.27 -17.54
C PHE A 495 8.47 8.71 -17.64
N GLY A 496 8.69 9.19 -18.87
CA GLY A 496 9.49 10.38 -19.16
C GLY A 496 11.00 10.11 -19.10
N GLU A 497 11.78 11.16 -18.83
CA GLU A 497 13.22 11.03 -18.62
C GLU A 497 13.53 10.15 -17.41
N TRP A 498 14.22 9.03 -17.65
CA TRP A 498 14.55 8.05 -16.62
C TRP A 498 16.05 7.84 -16.52
N GLY A 499 16.53 7.56 -15.30
CA GLY A 499 17.94 7.53 -14.97
C GLY A 499 18.43 6.22 -14.35
N TRP A 500 19.70 5.94 -14.58
CA TRP A 500 20.42 4.80 -14.03
C TRP A 500 21.82 5.23 -13.56
N SER A 501 22.36 4.49 -12.61
CA SER A 501 23.74 4.62 -12.14
C SER A 501 24.48 3.31 -12.40
N ILE A 502 25.55 3.37 -13.18
CA ILE A 502 26.44 2.23 -13.45
C ILE A 502 27.74 2.40 -12.65
N ALA A 503 28.27 1.29 -12.16
CA ALA A 503 29.35 1.26 -11.20
C ALA A 503 30.33 0.11 -11.45
N THR A 504 31.63 0.37 -11.28
CA THR A 504 32.70 -0.64 -11.35
C THR A 504 33.59 -0.56 -10.11
N VAL A 505 34.40 -1.59 -9.84
CA VAL A 505 35.26 -1.65 -8.64
C VAL A 505 36.74 -1.44 -8.95
N SER A 506 37.22 -1.96 -10.08
CA SER A 506 38.65 -1.92 -10.43
C SER A 506 38.81 -1.60 -11.91
N GLY A 507 39.91 -0.93 -12.28
CA GLY A 507 40.25 -0.64 -13.68
C GLY A 507 39.65 0.67 -14.18
N LYS A 508 39.28 0.72 -15.46
CA LYS A 508 38.57 1.87 -16.06
C LYS A 508 37.13 1.93 -15.51
N ASP A 509 36.59 3.15 -15.36
CA ASP A 509 35.18 3.35 -15.07
C ASP A 509 34.28 2.87 -16.23
N ALA A 510 32.98 2.74 -15.97
CA ALA A 510 32.05 2.22 -16.96
C ALA A 510 31.93 3.12 -18.20
N LYS A 511 31.87 4.44 -18.03
CA LYS A 511 31.77 5.39 -19.16
C LYS A 511 32.97 5.25 -20.10
N THR A 512 34.18 5.09 -19.56
CA THR A 512 35.40 4.88 -20.37
C THR A 512 35.44 3.49 -21.04
N ARG A 513 34.87 2.46 -20.42
CA ARG A 513 34.73 1.15 -21.09
C ARG A 513 33.76 1.23 -22.27
N LEU A 514 32.64 1.92 -22.08
CA LEU A 514 31.58 2.04 -23.08
C LEU A 514 31.91 3.02 -24.21
N SER A 515 32.79 4.01 -23.98
CA SER A 515 33.23 4.96 -25.02
C SER A 515 33.96 4.28 -26.16
N ASP A 516 34.64 3.17 -25.88
CA ASP A 516 35.49 2.43 -26.82
C ASP A 516 34.67 1.45 -27.70
N ILE A 517 33.36 1.30 -27.43
CA ILE A 517 32.49 0.36 -28.17
C ILE A 517 32.10 0.93 -29.52
N GLU A 518 32.43 0.22 -30.60
CA GLU A 518 32.03 0.53 -31.97
C GLU A 518 30.79 -0.26 -32.42
N GLN A 519 30.61 -1.46 -31.88
CA GLN A 519 29.49 -2.36 -32.16
C GLN A 519 29.10 -3.11 -30.88
N LEU A 520 27.79 -3.31 -30.66
CA LEU A 520 27.30 -4.09 -29.54
C LEU A 520 27.66 -5.58 -29.70
N SER A 521 27.93 -6.22 -28.58
CA SER A 521 28.22 -7.66 -28.46
C SER A 521 26.98 -8.53 -28.71
N ILE A 522 25.79 -7.95 -28.64
CA ILE A 522 24.50 -8.59 -28.88
C ILE A 522 23.69 -7.81 -29.92
N GLU A 523 22.75 -8.50 -30.57
CA GLU A 523 21.75 -7.83 -31.41
C GLU A 523 20.66 -7.20 -30.53
N ASP A 524 20.40 -5.91 -30.75
CA ASP A 524 19.31 -5.19 -30.09
C ASP A 524 18.62 -4.27 -31.08
N ASP A 525 17.29 -4.18 -30.96
CA ASP A 525 16.45 -3.40 -31.87
C ASP A 525 16.42 -1.90 -31.49
N TRP A 526 16.73 -1.56 -30.23
CA TRP A 526 16.63 -0.19 -29.73
C TRP A 526 18.00 0.45 -29.56
N LEU A 527 18.92 -0.24 -28.89
CA LEU A 527 20.21 0.33 -28.52
C LEU A 527 21.20 0.34 -29.68
N THR A 528 21.94 1.45 -29.74
CA THR A 528 23.14 1.58 -30.57
C THR A 528 24.28 2.10 -29.68
N PRO A 529 25.55 1.89 -30.07
CA PRO A 529 26.67 2.49 -29.35
C PRO A 529 26.56 4.01 -29.23
N GLY A 530 25.97 4.68 -30.22
CA GLY A 530 25.70 6.12 -30.18
C GLY A 530 24.69 6.51 -29.11
N LEU A 531 23.60 5.74 -28.95
CA LEU A 531 22.60 5.95 -27.90
C LEU A 531 23.19 5.72 -26.51
N ILE A 532 24.02 4.69 -26.35
CA ILE A 532 24.72 4.43 -25.07
C ILE A 532 25.70 5.58 -24.76
N LYS A 533 26.48 6.05 -25.72
CA LYS A 533 27.42 7.15 -25.47
C LYS A 533 26.68 8.45 -25.14
N GLY A 534 25.59 8.73 -25.85
CA GLY A 534 24.76 9.92 -25.64
C GLY A 534 24.02 9.94 -24.31
N SER A 535 23.66 8.79 -23.74
CA SER A 535 22.94 8.74 -22.45
C SER A 535 23.76 9.24 -21.26
N PHE A 536 25.09 9.30 -21.38
CA PHE A 536 25.99 9.84 -20.34
C PHE A 536 26.19 11.36 -20.42
N GLU A 537 25.49 12.05 -21.32
CA GLU A 537 25.60 13.50 -21.50
C GLU A 537 24.43 14.22 -20.80
N PHE A 538 24.76 15.26 -20.04
CA PHE A 538 23.80 16.05 -19.26
C PHE A 538 23.91 17.53 -19.60
N PRO A 539 22.87 18.35 -19.33
CA PRO A 539 22.99 19.80 -19.40
C PRO A 539 24.19 20.31 -18.58
N GLY A 540 24.91 21.31 -19.08
CA GLY A 540 26.15 21.80 -18.45
C GLY A 540 25.99 22.35 -17.03
N ASN A 541 24.75 22.61 -16.59
CA ASN A 541 24.42 23.04 -15.24
C ASN A 541 23.84 21.93 -14.33
N PHE A 542 23.65 20.71 -14.84
CA PHE A 542 22.91 19.66 -14.11
C PHE A 542 23.55 19.30 -12.77
N TYR A 543 24.88 19.16 -12.72
CA TYR A 543 25.61 18.79 -11.51
C TYR A 543 26.13 19.99 -10.69
N GLN A 544 25.67 21.22 -10.94
CA GLN A 544 26.17 22.41 -10.23
C GLN A 544 25.96 22.37 -8.72
N GLU A 545 24.87 21.75 -8.26
CA GLU A 545 24.54 21.65 -6.82
C GLU A 545 24.94 20.30 -6.21
N ILE A 546 25.80 19.52 -6.87
CA ILE A 546 26.17 18.16 -6.41
C ILE A 546 26.72 18.15 -4.97
N ASP A 547 27.39 19.21 -4.53
CA ASP A 547 27.94 19.34 -3.17
C ASP A 547 26.86 19.50 -2.09
N ASN A 548 25.70 20.07 -2.44
CA ASN A 548 24.56 20.24 -1.54
C ASN A 548 23.72 18.96 -1.39
N ILE A 549 23.86 18.03 -2.34
CA ILE A 549 23.11 16.78 -2.37
C ILE A 549 23.85 15.73 -1.56
N LYS A 550 23.18 15.14 -0.57
CA LYS A 550 23.79 14.16 0.34
C LYS A 550 23.58 12.73 -0.17
N ALA A 551 24.53 11.85 0.12
CA ALA A 551 24.37 10.41 -0.07
C ALA A 551 23.42 9.83 1.00
N ASN A 552 22.80 8.69 0.70
CA ASN A 552 21.92 7.96 1.61
C ASN A 552 22.71 6.93 2.42
N ARG A 553 22.78 7.14 3.73
CA ARG A 553 23.31 6.15 4.66
C ARG A 553 22.20 5.30 5.23
N ILE A 554 22.51 4.09 5.66
CA ILE A 554 21.54 3.24 6.38
C ILE A 554 20.93 4.03 7.56
N GLY A 555 19.60 4.08 7.64
CA GLY A 555 18.85 4.83 8.65
C GLY A 555 18.77 6.36 8.46
N SER A 556 19.46 6.95 7.47
CA SER A 556 19.41 8.41 7.25
C SER A 556 18.13 8.91 6.59
N MET A 557 17.44 8.03 5.84
CA MET A 557 16.21 8.36 5.10
C MET A 557 16.37 9.51 4.07
N GLN A 558 17.60 9.86 3.71
CA GLN A 558 17.90 11.04 2.91
C GLN A 558 17.36 10.93 1.49
N LEU A 559 17.50 9.76 0.87
CA LEU A 559 17.02 9.53 -0.50
C LEU A 559 15.49 9.49 -0.55
N TYR A 560 14.85 8.79 0.40
CA TYR A 560 13.39 8.83 0.58
C TYR A 560 12.86 10.27 0.69
N GLN A 561 13.50 11.13 1.47
CA GLN A 561 13.09 12.54 1.60
C GLN A 561 13.26 13.32 0.29
N TYR A 562 14.35 13.12 -0.45
CA TYR A 562 14.53 13.77 -1.76
C TYR A 562 13.47 13.32 -2.76
N HIS A 563 13.18 12.03 -2.81
CA HIS A 563 12.14 11.47 -3.66
C HIS A 563 10.75 11.99 -3.25
N GLN A 564 10.39 11.94 -1.97
CA GLN A 564 9.10 12.44 -1.48
C GLN A 564 8.91 13.92 -1.80
N LYS A 565 9.94 14.75 -1.60
CA LYS A 565 9.89 16.18 -1.93
C LYS A 565 9.60 16.41 -3.40
N ALA A 566 10.36 15.77 -4.28
CA ALA A 566 10.23 15.90 -5.73
C ALA A 566 8.82 15.55 -6.23
N TRP A 567 8.24 14.47 -5.70
CA TRP A 567 6.91 14.04 -6.11
C TRP A 567 5.77 14.79 -5.40
N SER A 568 6.02 15.40 -4.23
CA SER A 568 5.05 16.28 -3.56
C SER A 568 4.88 17.63 -4.28
N GLU A 569 5.97 18.18 -4.83
CA GLU A 569 5.95 19.46 -5.55
C GLU A 569 5.27 19.33 -6.93
N ASN A 570 5.24 18.12 -7.51
CA ASN A 570 4.64 17.81 -8.81
C ASN A 570 3.21 17.22 -8.74
N GLN A 571 2.58 17.16 -7.55
CA GLN A 571 1.23 16.58 -7.37
C GLN A 571 0.12 17.27 -8.18
N GLY A 572 0.40 18.41 -8.81
CA GLY A 572 -0.56 19.09 -9.69
C GLY A 572 -0.69 18.51 -11.11
N VAL A 573 0.16 17.59 -11.56
CA VAL A 573 0.20 17.21 -13.00
C VAL A 573 0.04 15.71 -13.29
N THR A 574 0.37 14.80 -12.37
CA THR A 574 0.40 13.35 -12.70
C THR A 574 0.14 12.46 -11.50
N LEU A 575 -1.06 12.51 -10.93
CA LEU A 575 -1.59 11.40 -10.15
C LEU A 575 -2.69 10.76 -11.00
N PHE A 576 -2.37 9.55 -11.47
CA PHE A 576 -3.13 8.61 -12.30
C PHE A 576 -2.96 8.68 -13.83
#